data_AF-A0A938B8X7-F1
#
_entry.id   AF-A0A938B8X7-F1
#
_cell.length_a   1.000
_cell.length_b   1.000
_cell.length_c   1.000
_cell.angle_alpha   90.00
_cell.angle_beta   90.00
_cell.angle_gamma   90.00
#
_symmetry.space_group_name_H-M   'P 1'
#
loop_
_entity.id
_entity.type
_entity.pdbx_description
1 polymer ?
#
loop_
_entity_poly.entity_id
_entity_poly.type
_entity_poly.pdbx_seq_one_letter_code
_entity_poly.pdbx_strand_id
1 'polypeptide(L)'
;MGVHWLDRIRWITGAEGARIYTSSLVSQRLSSTGEDITSTVITRRSHAVATLVHHWASRSRGINNSLQIDGTDGTVIAKGAELIWIGRDGKQTKEVFSQEGISSSMASSWLELLNAIDKGRMPCHSGRDNLWTVALLEGAYLSASTGEAVGIKV
;
A
#
# COMPACT_ATOMS: atom_id res chain seq x y z
N MET A 1 -0.75 -5.02 -10.80
CA MET A 1 -0.58 -4.00 -9.75
C MET A 1 -1.20 -4.51 -8.45
N GLY A 2 -0.63 -4.22 -7.28
CA GLY A 2 -1.12 -4.80 -6.01
C GLY A 2 -2.11 -3.89 -5.28
N VAL A 3 -3.41 -4.17 -5.38
CA VAL A 3 -4.48 -3.37 -4.74
C VAL A 3 -4.30 -3.22 -3.22
N HIS A 4 -3.80 -4.26 -2.56
CA HIS A 4 -3.55 -4.25 -1.11
C HIS A 4 -2.50 -3.21 -0.67
N TRP A 5 -1.57 -2.83 -1.56
CA TRP A 5 -0.60 -1.78 -1.26
C TRP A 5 -1.22 -0.39 -1.35
N LEU A 6 -2.13 -0.19 -2.31
CA LEU A 6 -2.91 1.04 -2.41
C LEU A 6 -3.78 1.23 -1.15
N ASP A 7 -4.44 0.17 -0.72
CA ASP A 7 -5.22 0.16 0.52
C ASP A 7 -4.35 0.48 1.76
N ARG A 8 -3.19 -0.17 1.88
CA ARG A 8 -2.25 0.08 2.98
C ARG A 8 -1.77 1.54 3.02
N ILE A 9 -1.46 2.13 1.86
CA ILE A 9 -1.09 3.56 1.77
C ILE A 9 -2.24 4.44 2.27
N ARG A 10 -3.49 4.15 1.88
CA ARG A 10 -4.66 4.87 2.38
C ARG A 10 -4.77 4.75 3.89
N TRP A 11 -4.66 3.53 4.42
CA TRP A 11 -4.80 3.24 5.84
C TRP A 11 -3.73 3.96 6.69
N ILE A 12 -2.47 3.91 6.27
CA ILE A 12 -1.35 4.58 6.98
C ILE A 12 -1.48 6.11 6.92
N THR A 13 -1.88 6.66 5.77
CA THR A 13 -1.89 8.12 5.58
C THR A 13 -3.18 8.80 6.04
N GLY A 14 -4.26 8.05 6.28
CA GLY A 14 -5.53 8.52 6.86
C GLY A 14 -6.30 9.60 6.07
N ALA A 15 -5.78 10.07 4.94
CA ALA A 15 -6.40 11.11 4.13
C ALA A 15 -7.28 10.50 3.02
N GLU A 16 -8.19 11.25 2.42
CA GLU A 16 -8.90 10.87 1.19
C GLU A 16 -8.63 11.90 0.08
N GLY A 17 -8.87 11.52 -1.17
CA GLY A 17 -8.50 12.33 -2.34
C GLY A 17 -7.02 12.22 -2.70
N ALA A 18 -6.76 11.93 -3.97
CA ALA A 18 -5.42 11.71 -4.49
C ALA A 18 -5.27 12.21 -5.93
N ARG A 19 -4.02 12.43 -6.31
CA ARG A 19 -3.56 12.39 -7.69
C ARG A 19 -2.60 11.20 -7.81
N ILE A 20 -2.78 10.39 -8.83
CA ILE A 20 -1.97 9.20 -9.07
C ILE A 20 -1.30 9.31 -10.44
N TYR A 21 -0.02 8.97 -10.47
CA TYR A 21 0.72 8.76 -11.71
C TYR A 21 1.29 7.35 -11.68
N THR A 22 1.07 6.58 -12.74
CA THR A 22 1.57 5.21 -12.83
C THR A 22 2.20 4.96 -14.19
N SER A 23 3.35 4.29 -14.19
CA SER A 23 3.90 3.65 -15.38
C SER A 23 3.87 2.13 -15.17
N SER A 24 3.49 1.39 -16.20
CA SER A 24 3.44 -0.07 -16.18
C SER A 24 4.21 -0.67 -17.35
N LEU A 25 4.75 -1.87 -17.14
CA LEU A 25 5.45 -2.64 -18.16
C LEU A 25 5.06 -4.13 -18.06
N VAL A 26 4.92 -4.77 -19.22
CA VAL A 26 4.87 -6.22 -19.36
C VAL A 26 6.28 -6.70 -19.74
N SER A 27 7.00 -7.31 -18.81
CA SER A 27 8.40 -7.68 -19.02
C SER A 27 8.61 -8.95 -19.86
N GLN A 28 7.53 -9.70 -20.13
CA GLN A 28 7.52 -11.00 -20.81
C GLN A 28 8.35 -12.10 -20.11
N ARG A 29 8.72 -11.89 -18.83
CA ARG A 29 9.41 -12.90 -18.01
C ARG A 29 8.48 -13.86 -17.30
N LEU A 30 7.20 -13.53 -17.24
CA LEU A 30 6.14 -14.34 -16.66
C LEU A 30 5.18 -14.78 -17.77
N SER A 31 4.44 -15.87 -17.54
CA SER A 31 3.40 -16.34 -18.46
C SER A 31 2.12 -15.50 -18.43
N SER A 32 2.03 -14.53 -17.51
CA SER A 32 0.89 -13.61 -17.42
C SER A 32 0.86 -12.63 -18.58
N THR A 33 -0.34 -12.33 -19.09
CA THR A 33 -0.56 -11.32 -20.13
C THR A 33 -0.65 -9.89 -19.60
N GLY A 34 -0.92 -9.74 -18.30
CA GLY A 34 -0.97 -8.45 -17.61
C GLY A 34 0.42 -7.89 -17.28
N GLU A 35 0.44 -6.65 -16.82
CA GLU A 35 1.67 -5.99 -16.36
C GLU A 35 2.26 -6.69 -15.14
N ASP A 36 3.59 -6.84 -15.15
CA ASP A 36 4.34 -7.48 -14.07
C ASP A 36 5.28 -6.49 -13.37
N ILE A 37 5.36 -5.26 -13.89
CA ILE A 37 6.11 -4.15 -13.32
C ILE A 37 5.22 -2.91 -13.31
N THR A 38 5.13 -2.25 -12.16
CA THR A 38 4.49 -0.93 -12.03
C THR A 38 5.32 -0.02 -11.14
N SER A 39 5.44 1.24 -11.51
CA SER A 39 5.94 2.32 -10.66
C SER A 39 4.85 3.37 -10.51
N THR A 40 4.45 3.67 -9.28
CA THR A 40 3.31 4.53 -8.97
C THR A 40 3.72 5.62 -7.98
N VAL A 41 3.29 6.84 -8.22
CA VAL A 41 3.40 7.98 -7.31
C VAL A 41 1.99 8.46 -6.96
N ILE A 42 1.72 8.63 -5.68
CA ILE A 42 0.43 9.07 -5.16
C ILE A 42 0.65 10.33 -4.33
N THR A 43 0.02 11.43 -4.72
CA THR A 43 -0.02 12.65 -3.91
C THR A 43 -1.40 12.77 -3.29
N ARG A 44 -1.45 12.82 -1.95
CA ARG A 44 -2.69 12.91 -1.17
C ARG A 44 -3.08 14.37 -0.94
N ARG A 45 -4.36 14.63 -0.64
CA ARG A 45 -4.81 15.97 -0.21
C ARG A 45 -4.17 16.44 1.08
N SER A 46 -3.75 15.53 1.96
CA SER A 46 -2.97 15.83 3.16
C SER A 46 -1.51 16.22 2.87
N HIS A 47 -1.12 16.31 1.60
CA HIS A 47 0.26 16.50 1.14
C HIS A 47 1.21 15.32 1.40
N ALA A 48 0.73 14.22 1.99
CA ALA A 48 1.47 12.97 2.01
C ALA A 48 1.75 12.49 0.58
N VAL A 49 2.98 12.05 0.33
CA VAL A 49 3.41 11.48 -0.95
C VAL A 49 3.82 10.04 -0.70
N ALA A 50 3.30 9.12 -1.51
CA ALA A 50 3.68 7.72 -1.47
C ALA A 50 4.23 7.30 -2.83
N THR A 51 5.25 6.46 -2.80
CA THR A 51 5.79 5.78 -3.98
C THR A 51 5.62 4.28 -3.80
N LEU A 52 5.25 3.61 -4.88
CA LEU A 52 5.07 2.16 -4.90
C LEU A 52 5.69 1.60 -6.16
N VAL A 53 6.69 0.74 -5.98
CA VAL A 53 7.22 -0.11 -7.05
C VAL A 53 6.79 -1.54 -6.77
N HIS A 54 6.14 -2.15 -7.75
CA HIS A 54 5.74 -3.55 -7.70
C HIS A 54 6.34 -4.27 -8.91
N HIS A 55 7.08 -5.34 -8.66
CA HIS A 55 7.82 -6.05 -9.71
C HIS A 55 7.77 -7.56 -9.46
N TRP A 56 6.80 -8.23 -10.08
CA TRP A 56 6.60 -9.68 -9.95
C TRP A 56 7.71 -10.50 -10.60
N ALA A 57 8.29 -9.99 -11.68
CA ALA A 57 9.42 -10.63 -12.36
C ALA A 57 10.78 -10.39 -11.68
N SER A 58 10.81 -9.76 -10.49
CA SER A 58 12.06 -9.43 -9.82
C SER A 58 12.81 -10.68 -9.33
N ARG A 59 14.09 -10.77 -9.71
CA ARG A 59 15.01 -11.83 -9.23
C ARG A 59 15.41 -11.65 -7.76
N SER A 60 15.21 -10.48 -7.16
CA SER A 60 15.50 -10.27 -5.74
C SER A 60 14.55 -11.06 -4.83
N ARG A 61 13.43 -11.60 -5.36
CA ARG A 61 12.46 -12.43 -4.63
C ARG A 61 12.04 -11.83 -3.29
N GLY A 62 11.89 -10.51 -3.25
CA GLY A 62 11.45 -9.79 -2.06
C GLY A 62 12.51 -9.47 -1.01
N ILE A 63 13.79 -9.81 -1.21
CA ILE A 63 14.89 -9.46 -0.29
C ILE A 63 14.96 -7.93 -0.04
N ASN A 64 14.60 -7.14 -1.04
CA ASN A 64 14.59 -5.68 -0.97
C ASN A 64 13.19 -5.09 -0.72
N ASN A 65 12.19 -5.92 -0.42
CA ASN A 65 10.88 -5.42 -0.05
C ASN A 65 11.01 -4.65 1.26
N SER A 66 10.58 -3.41 1.25
CA SER A 66 10.54 -2.56 2.42
C SER A 66 9.36 -1.61 2.32
N LEU A 67 8.87 -1.21 3.48
CA LEU A 67 7.95 -0.09 3.64
C LEU A 67 8.68 0.93 4.50
N GLN A 68 8.90 2.12 3.95
CA GLN A 68 9.44 3.25 4.69
C GLN A 68 8.35 4.30 4.84
N ILE A 69 8.24 4.86 6.04
CA ILE A 69 7.31 5.94 6.37
C ILE A 69 8.13 7.03 7.04
N ASP A 70 8.17 8.19 6.41
CA ASP A 70 8.83 9.39 6.93
C ASP A 70 7.77 10.33 7.50
N GLY A 71 7.98 10.77 8.74
CA GLY A 71 7.16 11.74 9.45
C GLY A 71 7.99 12.91 9.97
N THR A 72 7.33 13.86 10.63
CA THR A 72 7.97 15.05 11.19
C THR A 72 8.93 14.76 12.35
N ASP A 73 8.74 13.61 13.02
CA ASP A 73 9.47 13.25 14.24
C ASP A 73 10.44 12.09 14.05
N GLY A 74 10.54 11.58 12.83
CA GLY A 74 11.39 10.44 12.51
C GLY A 74 10.85 9.60 11.37
N THR A 75 11.46 8.43 11.22
CA THR A 75 11.21 7.47 10.16
C THR A 75 11.00 6.09 10.76
N VAL A 76 10.12 5.29 10.16
CA VAL A 76 10.06 3.85 10.40
C VAL A 76 10.29 3.10 9.10
N ILE A 77 11.12 2.06 9.16
CA ILE A 77 11.39 1.16 8.04
C ILE A 77 11.00 -0.26 8.47
N ALA A 78 10.01 -0.83 7.80
CA ALA A 78 9.69 -2.24 7.90
C ALA A 78 10.41 -3.02 6.79
N LYS A 79 11.27 -3.97 7.17
CA LYS A 79 11.98 -4.85 6.23
C LYS A 79 12.07 -6.25 6.83
N GLY A 80 11.49 -7.24 6.14
CA GLY A 80 11.38 -8.58 6.71
C GLY A 80 10.58 -8.57 8.02
N ALA A 81 11.11 -9.20 9.07
CA ALA A 81 10.48 -9.28 10.39
C ALA A 81 10.97 -8.18 11.34
N GLU A 82 11.60 -7.13 10.82
CA GLU A 82 12.17 -6.04 11.60
C GLU A 82 11.47 -4.71 11.28
N LEU A 83 11.19 -3.96 12.34
CA LEU A 83 10.91 -2.52 12.29
C LEU A 83 12.16 -1.78 12.79
N ILE A 84 12.63 -0.83 11.99
CA ILE A 84 13.72 0.08 12.35
C ILE A 84 13.11 1.45 12.55
N TRP A 85 13.13 1.94 13.78
CA TRP A 85 12.67 3.26 14.16
C TRP A 85 13.86 4.20 14.21
N ILE A 86 13.75 5.37 13.59
CA ILE A 86 14.78 6.40 13.56
C ILE A 86 14.14 7.70 14.07
N GLY A 87 14.49 8.13 15.27
CA GLY A 87 13.96 9.37 15.85
C GLY A 87 14.57 10.61 15.19
N ARG A 88 13.95 11.77 15.42
CA ARG A 88 14.47 13.09 14.99
C ARG A 88 15.90 13.36 15.49
N ASP A 89 16.29 12.80 16.63
CA ASP A 89 17.65 12.89 17.19
C ASP A 89 18.65 11.92 16.54
N GLY A 90 18.22 11.16 15.52
CA GLY A 90 19.02 10.17 14.81
C GLY A 90 19.19 8.85 15.56
N LYS A 91 18.63 8.70 16.77
CA LYS A 91 18.71 7.42 17.50
C LYS A 91 17.89 6.36 16.80
N GLN A 92 18.45 5.17 16.74
CA GLN A 92 17.83 4.02 16.12
C GLN A 92 17.44 2.98 17.16
N THR A 93 16.22 2.49 17.08
CA THR A 93 15.78 1.29 17.80
C THR A 93 15.27 0.27 16.80
N LYS A 94 15.48 -1.01 17.12
CA LYS A 94 15.00 -2.12 16.31
C LYS A 94 14.02 -2.94 17.11
N GLU A 95 12.94 -3.32 16.46
CA GLU A 95 11.92 -4.18 17.00
C GLU A 95 11.73 -5.37 16.05
N VAL A 96 11.81 -6.58 16.59
CA VAL A 96 11.54 -7.80 15.83
C VAL A 96 10.12 -8.23 16.14
N PHE A 97 9.32 -8.45 15.10
CA PHE A 97 7.94 -8.91 15.24
C PHE A 97 7.74 -10.25 14.56
N SER A 98 6.78 -11.03 15.06
CA SER A 98 6.37 -12.26 14.39
C SER A 98 5.65 -11.89 13.10
N GLN A 99 6.15 -12.37 11.96
CA GLN A 99 5.39 -12.27 10.72
C GLN A 99 4.20 -13.20 10.79
N GLU A 100 3.03 -12.60 10.95
CA GLU A 100 1.76 -13.28 10.74
C GLU A 100 1.63 -13.70 9.27
N GLY A 101 1.33 -14.98 9.06
CA GLY A 101 1.06 -15.51 7.73
C GLY A 101 -0.29 -15.04 7.19
N ILE A 102 -0.55 -15.29 5.91
CA ILE A 102 -1.84 -14.93 5.26
C ILE A 102 -3.03 -15.52 6.03
N SER A 103 -2.88 -16.72 6.60
CA SER A 103 -3.95 -17.36 7.38
C SER A 103 -4.33 -16.59 8.64
N SER A 104 -3.36 -16.02 9.37
CA SER A 104 -3.65 -15.25 10.59
C SER A 104 -4.21 -13.87 10.25
N SER A 105 -3.74 -13.22 9.18
CA SER A 105 -4.33 -11.95 8.75
C SER A 105 -5.79 -12.11 8.29
N MET A 106 -6.11 -13.19 7.57
CA MET A 106 -7.49 -13.52 7.21
C MET A 106 -8.35 -13.77 8.45
N ALA A 107 -7.84 -14.53 9.44
CA ALA A 107 -8.56 -14.77 10.70
C ALA A 107 -8.86 -13.46 11.44
N SER A 108 -7.88 -12.54 11.50
CA SER A 108 -8.05 -11.21 12.09
C SER A 108 -9.10 -10.37 11.34
N SER A 109 -9.15 -10.42 10.01
CA SER A 109 -10.19 -9.74 9.23
C SER A 109 -11.60 -10.31 9.49
N TRP A 110 -11.74 -11.64 9.61
CA TRP A 110 -13.01 -12.26 9.97
C TRP A 110 -13.46 -11.88 11.37
N LEU A 111 -12.55 -11.92 12.34
CA LEU A 111 -12.82 -11.52 13.71
C LEU A 111 -13.27 -10.05 13.79
N GLU A 112 -12.63 -9.17 13.03
CA GLU A 112 -13.00 -7.76 12.94
C GLU A 112 -14.43 -7.57 12.39
N LEU A 113 -14.78 -8.31 11.33
CA LEU A 113 -16.14 -8.28 10.79
C LEU A 113 -17.18 -8.72 11.83
N LEU A 114 -16.95 -9.84 12.51
CA LEU A 114 -17.86 -10.35 13.55
C LEU A 114 -17.99 -9.35 14.71
N ASN A 115 -16.86 -8.82 15.19
CA ASN A 115 -16.84 -7.78 16.22
C ASN A 115 -17.56 -6.49 15.80
N ALA A 116 -17.55 -6.16 14.51
CA ALA A 116 -18.25 -4.98 13.99
C ALA A 116 -19.77 -5.20 13.99
N ILE A 117 -20.21 -6.39 13.59
CA ILE A 117 -21.62 -6.82 13.62
C ILE A 117 -22.14 -6.80 15.07
N ASP A 118 -21.44 -7.48 15.99
CA ASP A 118 -21.86 -7.59 17.39
C ASP A 118 -21.98 -6.23 18.09
N LYS A 119 -21.12 -5.27 17.72
CA LYS A 119 -21.11 -3.92 18.29
C LYS A 119 -21.95 -2.90 17.52
N GLY A 120 -22.60 -3.31 16.42
CA GLY A 120 -23.37 -2.39 15.58
C GLY A 120 -22.55 -1.23 15.00
N ARG A 121 -21.27 -1.46 14.69
CA ARG A 121 -20.34 -0.45 14.15
C ARG A 121 -19.92 -0.78 12.72
N MET A 122 -19.39 0.22 12.03
CA MET A 122 -18.76 0.00 10.73
C MET A 122 -17.44 -0.78 10.90
N PRO A 123 -17.16 -1.82 10.09
CA PRO A 123 -15.86 -2.48 10.08
C PRO A 123 -14.80 -1.56 9.45
N CYS A 124 -13.53 -1.75 9.81
CA CYS A 124 -12.43 -0.94 9.29
C CYS A 124 -12.26 -1.03 7.77
N HIS A 125 -12.54 -2.18 7.15
CA HIS A 125 -12.46 -2.42 5.71
C HIS A 125 -13.86 -2.50 5.08
N SER A 126 -14.72 -1.52 5.38
CA SER A 126 -16.07 -1.50 4.80
C SER A 126 -16.03 -1.39 3.27
N GLY A 127 -17.06 -1.92 2.61
CA GLY A 127 -17.17 -1.79 1.14
C GLY A 127 -17.19 -0.32 0.68
N ARG A 128 -17.77 0.57 1.49
CA ARG A 128 -17.79 2.02 1.22
C ARG A 128 -16.41 2.65 1.31
N ASP A 129 -15.61 2.27 2.31
CA ASP A 129 -14.20 2.69 2.39
C ASP A 129 -13.41 2.17 1.18
N ASN A 130 -13.60 0.90 0.83
CA ASN A 130 -12.85 0.25 -0.24
C ASN A 130 -13.10 0.85 -1.63
N LEU A 131 -14.19 1.60 -1.85
CA LEU A 131 -14.43 2.33 -3.11
C LEU A 131 -13.27 3.28 -3.45
N TRP A 132 -12.65 3.89 -2.45
CA TRP A 132 -11.47 4.73 -2.65
C TRP A 132 -10.23 3.93 -3.07
N THR A 133 -10.06 2.72 -2.55
CA THR A 133 -8.99 1.81 -2.98
C THR A 133 -9.18 1.37 -4.43
N VAL A 134 -10.42 1.04 -4.80
CA VAL A 134 -10.77 0.66 -6.19
C VAL A 134 -10.58 1.85 -7.15
N ALA A 135 -10.99 3.06 -6.75
CA ALA A 135 -10.79 4.26 -7.56
C ALA A 135 -9.30 4.58 -7.77
N LEU A 136 -8.44 4.34 -6.77
CA LEU A 136 -6.99 4.45 -6.94
C LEU A 136 -6.47 3.43 -7.97
N LEU A 137 -6.95 2.19 -7.92
CA LEU A 137 -6.53 1.15 -8.86
C LEU A 137 -6.93 1.49 -10.30
N GLU A 138 -8.18 1.90 -10.50
CA GLU A 138 -8.68 2.35 -11.80
C GLU A 138 -7.88 3.55 -12.33
N GLY A 139 -7.67 4.56 -11.49
CA GLY A 139 -6.89 5.74 -11.85
C GLY A 139 -5.42 5.41 -12.17
N ALA A 140 -4.84 4.40 -11.52
CA ALA A 140 -3.50 3.94 -11.82
C ALA A 140 -3.42 3.30 -13.23
N TYR A 141 -4.38 2.45 -13.60
CA TYR A 141 -4.45 1.88 -14.94
C TYR A 141 -4.72 2.95 -16.00
N LEU A 142 -5.64 3.88 -15.72
CA LEU A 142 -5.90 5.00 -16.62
C LEU A 142 -4.62 5.82 -16.83
N SER A 143 -3.93 6.18 -15.74
CA SER A 143 -2.66 6.92 -15.80
C SER A 143 -1.60 6.19 -16.62
N ALA A 144 -1.46 4.88 -16.44
CA ALA A 144 -0.51 4.08 -17.19
C ALA A 144 -0.83 4.03 -18.70
N SER A 145 -2.12 4.03 -19.05
CA SER A 145 -2.55 4.02 -20.45
C SER A 145 -2.42 5.37 -21.16
N THR A 146 -2.59 6.48 -20.44
CA THR A 146 -2.58 7.83 -21.00
C THR A 146 -1.22 8.52 -20.89
N GLY A 147 -0.36 8.07 -19.98
CA GLY A 147 0.89 8.76 -19.63
C GLY A 147 0.66 10.01 -18.78
N GLU A 148 -0.56 10.24 -18.28
CA GLU A 148 -0.94 11.44 -17.55
C GLU A 148 -1.29 11.13 -16.09
N ALA A 149 -1.08 12.09 -15.20
CA ALA A 149 -1.47 11.95 -13.80
C ALA A 149 -2.98 12.16 -13.63
N VAL A 150 -3.67 11.20 -13.00
CA VAL A 150 -5.13 11.16 -12.86
C VAL A 150 -5.56 11.66 -11.48
N GLY A 151 -6.56 12.54 -11.44
CA GLY A 151 -7.20 12.98 -10.20
C GLY A 151 -8.29 12.00 -9.75
N ILE A 152 -8.30 11.63 -8.47
CA ILE A 152 -9.18 10.61 -7.91
C ILE A 152 -10.33 11.26 -7.15
N LYS A 153 -11.55 10.86 -7.48
CA LYS A 153 -12.82 11.31 -6.90
C LYS A 153 -13.72 10.09 -6.73
N VAL A 154 -14.39 9.98 -5.58
CA VAL A 154 -15.40 8.96 -5.24
C VAL A 154 -16.64 9.67 -4.76
#